data_AF-A0A968BXP3-F1
#
_entry.id   AF-A0A968BXP3-F1
#
_cell.length_a   1.000
_cell.length_b   1.000
_cell.length_c   1.000
_cell.angle_alpha   90.00
_cell.angle_beta   90.00
_cell.angle_gamma   90.00
#
_symmetry.space_group_name_H-M   'P 1'
#
loop_
_entity.id
_entity.type
_entity.pdbx_description
1 polymer ?
#
loop_
_entity_poly.entity_id
_entity_poly.type
_entity_poly.pdbx_seq_one_letter_code
_entity_poly.pdbx_strand_id
1 'polypeptide(L)' 'LGVTPQDIVDFHLEDATHPLTKGDIKRARDALANDPFFRAEPRWQAAIEQLLGMGVRAEQQA' A
#
# COMPACT_ATOMS: atom_id res chain seq x y z
N LEU A 1 -3.84 -7.32 -11.95
CA LEU A 1 -3.96 -6.04 -11.21
C LEU A 1 -4.16 -6.44 -9.76
N GLY A 2 -3.19 -6.14 -8.91
CA GLY A 2 -3.30 -6.43 -7.47
C GLY A 2 -4.24 -5.43 -6.80
N VAL A 3 -4.70 -5.76 -5.60
CA VAL A 3 -5.53 -4.86 -4.77
C VAL A 3 -4.68 -3.67 -4.33
N THR A 4 -5.15 -2.46 -4.67
CA THR A 4 -4.55 -1.19 -4.27
C THR A 4 -5.12 -0.70 -2.94
N PRO A 5 -4.43 0.23 -2.25
CA PRO A 5 -4.99 0.86 -1.05
C PRO A 5 -6.29 1.61 -1.33
N GLN A 6 -6.44 2.17 -2.54
CA GLN A 6 -7.66 2.84 -2.95
C GLN A 6 -8.84 1.87 -3.10
N ASP A 7 -8.60 0.63 -3.52
CA ASP A 7 -9.64 -0.39 -3.60
C ASP A 7 -10.26 -0.70 -2.22
N ILE A 8 -9.49 -0.56 -1.13
CA ILE A 8 -10.02 -0.73 0.24
C ILE A 8 -11.10 0.31 0.52
N VAL A 9 -10.87 1.55 0.10
CA VAL A 9 -11.81 2.66 0.28
C VAL A 9 -12.98 2.52 -0.69
N ASP A 10 -12.69 2.33 -1.97
CA ASP A 10 -13.70 2.33 -3.03
C ASP A 10 -14.70 1.16 -2.87
N PHE A 11 -14.22 0.00 -2.43
CA PHE A 11 -15.05 -1.19 -2.22
C PHE A 11 -15.42 -1.42 -0.75
N HIS A 12 -15.14 -0.47 0.15
CA HIS A 12 -15.49 -0.54 1.57
C HIS A 12 -15.00 -1.84 2.24
N LEU A 13 -13.76 -2.24 1.94
CA LEU A 13 -13.17 -3.50 2.41
C LEU A 13 -12.60 -3.40 3.83
N GLU A 14 -12.92 -2.34 4.58
CA GLU A 14 -12.31 -2.03 5.89
C GLU A 14 -12.45 -3.21 6.88
N ASP A 15 -13.59 -3.89 6.87
CA ASP A 15 -13.89 -5.08 7.69
C ASP A 15 -13.08 -6.33 7.28
N ALA A 16 -12.45 -6.31 6.10
CA ALA A 16 -11.65 -7.39 5.52
C ALA A 16 -10.17 -6.97 5.38
N THR A 17 -9.68 -6.10 6.26
CA THR A 17 -8.27 -5.68 6.30
C THR A 17 -7.49 -6.26 7.46
N HIS A 18 -6.17 -6.25 7.32
CA HIS A 18 -5.23 -6.57 8.39
C HIS A 18 -4.28 -5.40 8.62
N PRO A 19 -3.85 -5.13 9.87
CA PRO A 19 -2.84 -4.11 10.14
C PRO A 19 -1.53 -4.39 9.39
N LEU A 20 -0.87 -3.33 8.93
CA LEU A 20 0.46 -3.45 8.36
C LEU A 20 1.44 -4.00 9.40
N THR A 21 2.24 -4.97 8.98
CA THR A 21 3.34 -5.46 9.81
C THR A 21 4.51 -4.48 9.80
N LYS A 22 5.41 -4.58 10.78
CA LYS A 22 6.67 -3.82 10.78
C LYS A 22 7.48 -4.03 9.51
N GLY A 23 7.42 -5.25 8.95
CA GLY A 23 8.09 -5.59 7.69
C GLY A 23 7.48 -4.85 6.49
N ASP A 24 6.15 -4.75 6.44
CA ASP A 24 5.44 -4.02 5.38
C ASP A 24 5.78 -2.54 5.41
N ILE A 25 5.73 -1.92 6.60
CA ILE A 25 6.07 -0.50 6.79
C ILE A 25 7.52 -0.23 6.37
N LYS A 26 8.45 -1.09 6.80
CA LYS A 26 9.86 -0.95 6.42
C LYS A 26 10.04 -1.04 4.91
N ARG A 27 9.44 -2.06 4.27
CA ARG A 27 9.54 -2.26 2.81
C ARG A 27 8.97 -1.07 2.04
N ALA A 28 7.82 -0.55 2.44
CA ALA A 28 7.19 0.61 1.82
C ALA A 28 8.08 1.87 1.91
N ARG A 29 8.67 2.13 3.08
CA ARG A 29 9.59 3.28 3.26
C ARG A 29 10.88 3.10 2.48
N ASP A 30 11.45 1.90 2.48
CA ASP A 30 12.66 1.59 1.73
C ASP A 30 12.44 1.73 0.22
N ALA A 31 11.28 1.33 -0.29
CA ALA A 31 10.90 1.49 -1.69
C ALA A 31 10.81 2.97 -2.09
N LEU A 32 10.11 3.80 -1.30
CA LEU A 32 10.00 5.24 -1.57
C LEU A 32 11.37 5.95 -1.57
N ALA A 33 12.29 5.56 -0.68
CA ALA A 33 13.59 6.20 -0.56
C ALA A 33 14.60 5.75 -1.64
N ASN A 34 14.64 4.44 -1.93
CA ASN A 34 15.78 3.84 -2.62
C ASN A 34 15.46 3.36 -4.04
N ASP A 35 14.19 3.08 -4.36
CA ASP A 35 13.85 2.43 -5.62
C ASP A 35 13.65 3.45 -6.76
N PRO A 36 14.44 3.37 -7.85
CA PRO A 36 14.30 4.27 -9.01
C PRO A 36 12.93 4.21 -9.69
N PHE A 37 12.23 3.07 -9.62
CA PHE A 37 10.89 2.94 -10.18
C PHE A 37 9.92 3.90 -9.51
N PHE A 38 9.90 3.93 -8.19
CA PHE A 38 9.02 4.82 -7.45
C PHE A 38 9.37 6.28 -7.73
N ARG A 39 10.64 6.64 -7.90
CA ARG A 39 11.03 8.01 -8.33
C ARG A 39 10.44 8.42 -9.67
N ALA A 40 10.28 7.47 -10.60
CA ALA A 40 9.73 7.72 -11.93
C ALA A 40 8.20 7.66 -11.99
N GLU A 41 7.54 7.04 -10.99
CA GLU A 41 6.09 6.79 -11.00
C GLU A 41 5.37 7.43 -9.80
N PRO A 42 4.94 8.71 -9.93
CA PRO A 42 4.26 9.44 -8.85
C PRO A 42 2.97 8.78 -8.35
N ARG A 43 2.24 8.08 -9.24
CA ARG A 43 1.01 7.36 -8.88
C ARG A 43 1.29 6.23 -7.88
N TRP A 44 2.42 5.55 -8.06
CA TRP A 44 2.85 4.48 -7.17
C TRP A 44 3.40 5.03 -5.85
N GLN A 45 4.07 6.19 -5.86
CA GLN A 45 4.44 6.89 -4.62
C GLN A 45 3.20 7.23 -3.80
N ALA A 46 2.22 7.90 -4.41
CA ALA A 46 0.98 8.29 -3.75
C ALA A 46 0.22 7.08 -3.17
N ALA A 47 0.18 5.96 -3.91
CA ALA A 47 -0.43 4.73 -3.41
C ALA A 47 0.30 4.17 -2.17
N ILE A 48 1.65 4.15 -2.15
CA ILE A 48 2.38 3.70 -0.96
C ILE A 48 2.20 4.67 0.22
N GLU A 49 2.19 5.98 -0.02
CA GLU A 49 1.93 6.97 1.01
C GLU A 49 0.52 6.80 1.61
N GLN A 50 -0.48 6.55 0.77
CA GLN A 50 -1.83 6.21 1.21
C GLN A 50 -1.85 4.92 2.03
N LEU A 51 -1.18 3.84 1.57
CA LEU A 51 -1.07 2.59 2.32
C LEU A 51 -0.48 2.82 3.72
N LEU A 52 0.61 3.58 3.80
CA LEU A 52 1.29 3.92 5.05
C LEU A 52 0.41 4.79 5.96
N GLY A 53 -0.38 5.70 5.40
CA GLY A 53 -1.32 6.54 6.14
C GLY A 53 -2.51 5.76 6.69
N MET A 54 -3.04 4.80 5.92
CA MET A 54 -4.14 3.93 6.35
C MET A 54 -3.70 2.91 7.40
N GLY A 55 -2.46 2.43 7.33
CA GLY A 55 -1.94 1.47 8.31
C GLY A 55 -2.51 0.06 8.18
N VAL A 56 -3.27 -0.23 7.13
CA VAL A 56 -3.92 -1.51 6.87
C VAL A 56 -3.63 -2.01 5.46
N ARG A 57 -3.75 -3.32 5.25
CA ARG A 57 -3.66 -4.00 3.95
C ARG A 57 -4.86 -4.91 3.73
N ALA A 58 -5.29 -5.05 2.49
CA ALA A 58 -6.22 -6.08 2.07
C ALA A 58 -5.44 -7.22 1.41
N GLU A 59 -5.81 -8.47 1.72
CA GLU A 59 -5.21 -9.65 1.10
C GLU A 59 -6.11 -10.12 -0.04
N GLN A 60 -5.57 -10.17 -1.26
CA GLN A 60 -6.26 -10.79 -2.38
C GLN A 60 -6.26 -12.30 -2.17
N GLN A 61 -7.43 -12.89 -1.90
CA GLN A 61 -7.61 -14.34 -1.97
C GLN A 61 -7.58 -14.75 -3.45
N ALA A 62 -6.74 -15.72 -3.79
CA ALA A 62 -6.59 -16.27 -5.15
C ALA A 62 -7.42 -17.54 -5.33
#